data_AF-A0A7X7JQC1-F1
#
_entry.id   AF-A0A7X7JQC1-F1
#
_cell.length_a   1.000
_cell.length_b   1.000
_cell.length_c   1.000
_cell.angle_alpha   90.00
_cell.angle_beta   90.00
_cell.angle_gamma   90.00
#
_symmetry.space_group_name_H-M   'P 1'
#
loop_
_entity.id
_entity.type
_entity.pdbx_description
1 polymer ?
#
loop_
_entity_poly.entity_id
_entity_poly.type
_entity_poly.pdbx_seq_one_letter_code
_entity_poly.pdbx_strand_id
1 'polypeptide(L)'
;MAFFKTIEAVRILVLSGLLVLVVSVLLMLSCRCVPASGAVARLRKASWFQRLFKRHCNLWYVFVGVLVVHVVFAIGFVGVPF
;
A
#
# COMPACT_ATOMS: atom_id res chain seq x y z
N MET A 1 -12.76 9.95 20.58
CA MET A 1 -11.96 11.03 19.93
C MET A 1 -10.64 11.32 20.65
N ALA A 2 -10.53 11.18 21.97
CA ALA A 2 -9.25 11.38 22.68
C ALA A 2 -8.17 10.35 22.31
N PHE A 3 -8.56 9.08 22.10
CA PHE A 3 -7.64 7.99 21.74
C PHE A 3 -6.86 8.24 20.44
N PHE A 4 -7.51 8.76 19.40
CA PHE A 4 -6.86 9.00 18.10
C PHE A 4 -5.79 10.10 18.17
N LYS A 5 -5.86 11.00 19.17
CA LYS A 5 -4.87 12.06 19.36
C LYS A 5 -3.66 11.64 20.21
N THR A 6 -3.54 10.35 20.53
CA THR A 6 -2.36 9.81 21.23
C THR A 6 -1.19 9.64 20.27
N ILE A 7 0.04 9.68 20.80
CA ILE A 7 1.28 9.48 20.02
C ILE A 7 1.25 8.13 19.30
N GLU A 8 0.73 7.08 19.94
CA GLU A 8 0.67 5.74 19.33
C GLU A 8 -0.31 5.69 18.15
N ALA A 9 -1.46 6.34 18.26
CA ALA A 9 -2.40 6.42 17.14
C ALA A 9 -1.83 7.18 15.94
N VAL A 10 -1.05 8.25 16.18
CA VAL A 10 -0.34 9.00 15.12
C VAL A 10 0.73 8.13 14.46
N ARG A 11 1.49 7.34 15.22
CA ARG A 11 2.46 6.39 14.66
C ARG A 11 1.78 5.36 13.76
N ILE A 12 0.67 4.78 14.20
CA ILE A 12 -0.12 3.83 13.40
C ILE A 12 -0.63 4.51 12.11
N LEU A 13 -1.13 5.75 12.20
CA LEU A 13 -1.60 6.51 11.05
C LEU A 13 -0.48 6.72 10.02
N VAL A 14 0.71 7.15 10.45
CA VAL A 14 1.85 7.38 9.55
C VAL A 14 2.37 6.07 8.96
N LEU A 15 2.54 5.04 9.78
CA LEU A 15 3.03 3.73 9.32
C LEU A 15 2.07 3.06 8.35
N SER A 16 0.76 3.10 8.65
CA SER A 16 -0.26 2.59 7.73
C SER A 16 -0.25 3.35 6.40
N GLY A 17 -0.08 4.68 6.42
CA GLY A 17 0.02 5.49 5.20
C GLY A 17 1.24 5.14 4.34
N LEU A 18 2.41 4.97 4.98
CA LEU A 18 3.63 4.50 4.32
C LEU A 18 3.44 3.10 3.71
N LEU A 19 2.81 2.18 4.44
CA LEU A 19 2.52 0.85 3.93
C LEU A 19 1.54 0.87 2.75
N VAL A 20 0.49 1.68 2.78
CA VAL A 20 -0.41 1.88 1.63
C VAL A 20 0.39 2.35 0.41
N LEU A 21 1.29 3.31 0.58
CA LEU A 21 2.12 3.86 -0.49
C LEU A 21 3.10 2.82 -1.06
N VAL A 22 3.78 2.06 -0.20
CA VAL A 22 4.70 1.02 -0.65
C VAL A 22 3.94 -0.09 -1.38
N VAL A 23 2.82 -0.56 -0.83
CA VAL A 23 2.03 -1.64 -1.45
C VAL A 23 1.37 -1.17 -2.74
N SER A 24 0.92 0.09 -2.85
CA SER A 24 0.36 0.62 -4.10
C SER A 24 1.42 0.67 -5.21
N VAL A 25 2.64 1.09 -4.90
CA VAL A 25 3.76 1.06 -5.85
C VAL A 25 4.07 -0.38 -6.28
N LEU A 26 4.14 -1.32 -5.34
CA LEU A 26 4.35 -2.73 -5.65
C LEU A 26 3.22 -3.31 -6.51
N LEU A 27 1.97 -2.93 -6.25
CA LEU A 27 0.81 -3.32 -7.04
C LEU A 27 0.89 -2.77 -8.48
N MET A 28 1.23 -1.49 -8.66
CA MET A 28 1.41 -0.92 -10.01
C MET A 28 2.55 -1.60 -10.77
N LEU A 29 3.67 -1.84 -10.11
CA LEU A 29 4.84 -2.51 -10.71
C LEU A 29 4.53 -3.96 -11.11
N SER A 30 3.77 -4.66 -10.27
CA SER A 30 3.32 -6.05 -10.51
C SER A 30 2.04 -6.15 -11.36
N CYS A 31 1.46 -5.04 -11.80
CA CYS A 31 0.29 -5.07 -12.65
C CYS A 31 0.68 -5.37 -14.10
N ARG A 32 0.02 -6.36 -14.71
CA ARG A 32 0.21 -6.70 -16.14
C ARG A 32 -0.20 -5.55 -17.07
N CYS A 33 -1.06 -4.65 -16.60
CA CYS A 33 -1.62 -3.54 -17.38
C CYS A 33 -0.64 -2.39 -17.56
N VAL A 34 0.43 -2.32 -16.76
CA VAL A 34 1.45 -1.28 -16.92
C VAL A 34 2.47 -1.77 -17.95
N PRO A 35 2.51 -1.24 -19.19
CA PRO A 35 3.50 -1.64 -20.17
C PRO A 35 4.91 -1.30 -19.64
N ALA A 36 5.82 -2.27 -19.71
CA ALA A 36 7.22 -2.07 -19.34
C ALA A 36 8.09 -2.22 -20.59
N SER A 37 8.94 -1.23 -20.84
CA SER A 37 9.94 -1.24 -21.90
C SER A 37 11.36 -1.12 -21.30
N GLY A 38 12.38 -1.47 -22.08
CA GLY A 38 13.79 -1.29 -21.70
C GLY A 38 14.20 -1.99 -20.40
N ALA A 39 14.89 -1.26 -19.52
CA ALA A 39 15.42 -1.79 -18.26
C ALA A 39 14.32 -2.32 -17.32
N VAL A 40 13.14 -1.70 -17.32
CA VAL A 40 11.99 -2.12 -16.50
C VAL A 40 11.48 -3.49 -16.95
N ALA A 41 11.48 -3.76 -18.27
CA ALA A 41 11.11 -5.07 -18.81
C ALA A 41 12.12 -6.16 -18.40
N ARG A 42 13.42 -5.83 -18.35
CA ARG A 42 14.47 -6.75 -17.90
C ARG A 42 14.34 -7.04 -16.40
N LEU A 43 14.04 -6.04 -15.58
CA LEU A 43 13.78 -6.19 -14.15
C LEU A 43 12.56 -7.09 -13.88
N ARG A 44 11.50 -6.93 -14.68
CA ARG A 44 10.29 -7.77 -14.61
C ARG A 44 10.50 -9.24 -14.93
N LYS A 45 11.51 -9.55 -15.73
CA LYS A 45 11.90 -10.93 -16.06
C LYS A 45 12.77 -11.58 -14.98
N ALA A 46 13.28 -10.81 -14.02
CA ALA A 46 14.05 -11.38 -12.93
C ALA A 46 13.18 -12.32 -12.07
N SER A 47 13.74 -13.47 -11.68
CA SER A 47 13.02 -14.54 -10.97
C SER A 47 12.44 -14.08 -9.62
N TRP A 48 13.04 -13.09 -8.97
CA TRP A 48 12.49 -12.47 -7.76
C TRP A 48 11.24 -11.62 -8.05
N PHE A 49 11.22 -10.90 -9.18
CA PHE A 49 10.09 -10.07 -9.58
C PHE A 49 8.91 -10.92 -10.05
N GLN A 50 9.19 -12.02 -10.75
CA GLN A 50 8.18 -13.01 -11.13
C GLN A 50 7.50 -13.64 -9.90
N ARG A 51 8.25 -13.88 -8.81
CA ARG A 51 7.68 -14.35 -7.53
C ARG A 51 6.77 -13.31 -6.89
N LEU A 52 7.14 -12.03 -6.94
CA LEU A 52 6.28 -10.92 -6.50
C LEU A 52 5.00 -10.84 -7.34
N PHE A 53 5.12 -11.02 -8.65
CA PHE A 53 4.00 -11.00 -9.59
C PHE A 53 2.97 -12.10 -9.29
N LYS A 54 3.41 -13.31 -8.94
CA LYS A 54 2.51 -14.40 -8.50
C LYS A 54 1.73 -14.06 -7.22
N ARG A 55 2.26 -13.15 -6.39
CA ARG A 55 1.61 -12.67 -5.16
C ARG A 55 0.78 -11.40 -5.38
N HIS A 56 0.60 -10.94 -6.63
CA HIS A 56 -0.17 -9.73 -6.93
C HIS A 56 -1.58 -9.74 -6.32
N CYS A 57 -2.30 -10.85 -6.45
CA CYS A 57 -3.63 -10.99 -5.85
C CYS A 57 -3.58 -10.97 -4.31
N ASN A 58 -2.52 -11.52 -3.69
CA ASN A 58 -2.33 -11.43 -2.24
C ASN A 58 -1.98 -10.01 -1.79
N LEU A 59 -1.17 -9.28 -2.57
CA LEU A 59 -0.85 -7.87 -2.34
C LEU A 59 -2.10 -7.00 -2.36
N TRP A 60 -3.11 -7.34 -3.16
CA TRP A 60 -4.41 -6.66 -3.16
C TRP A 60 -5.14 -6.80 -1.82
N TYR A 61 -5.19 -8.00 -1.24
CA TYR A 61 -5.79 -8.18 0.09
C TYR A 61 -5.04 -7.42 1.18
N VAL A 62 -3.70 -7.42 1.13
CA VAL A 62 -2.87 -6.64 2.07
C VAL A 62 -3.11 -5.15 1.88
N PHE A 63 -3.15 -4.67 0.63
CA PHE A 63 -3.42 -3.27 0.32
C PHE A 63 -4.76 -2.82 0.87
N VAL A 64 -5.83 -3.57 0.61
CA VAL A 64 -7.17 -3.26 1.11
C VAL A 64 -7.18 -3.26 2.64
N GLY A 65 -6.56 -4.25 3.29
CA GLY A 65 -6.48 -4.30 4.75
C GLY A 65 -5.78 -3.08 5.35
N VAL A 66 -4.60 -2.72 4.83
CA VAL A 66 -3.83 -1.55 5.30
C VAL A 66 -4.56 -0.25 4.98
N LEU A 67 -5.20 -0.14 3.80
CA LEU A 67 -5.97 1.03 3.41
C LEU A 67 -7.16 1.26 4.35
N VAL A 68 -7.90 0.21 4.70
CA VAL A 68 -9.01 0.31 5.66
C VAL A 68 -8.51 0.82 7.01
N VAL A 69 -7.41 0.24 7.53
CA VAL A 69 -6.80 0.70 8.79
C VAL A 69 -6.40 2.18 8.67
N HIS A 70 -5.75 2.57 7.58
CA HIS A 70 -5.31 3.95 7.38
C HIS A 70 -6.50 4.92 7.35
N VAL A 71 -7.55 4.60 6.60
CA VAL A 71 -8.75 5.44 6.48
C VAL A 71 -9.47 5.58 7.82
N VAL A 72 -9.62 4.50 8.59
CA VAL A 72 -10.25 4.54 9.92
C VAL A 72 -9.48 5.46 10.87
N PHE A 73 -8.15 5.37 10.89
CA PHE A 73 -7.32 6.24 11.72
C PHE A 73 -7.31 7.69 11.22
N ALA A 74 -7.32 7.91 9.90
CA ALA A 74 -7.37 9.23 9.30
C ALA A 74 -8.69 9.94 9.66
N ILE A 75 -9.83 9.25 9.51
CA ILE A 75 -11.15 9.76 9.91
C ILE A 75 -11.20 9.98 11.42
N GLY A 76 -10.65 9.06 12.22
CA GLY A 76 -10.60 9.23 13.68
C GLY A 76 -9.75 10.42 14.16
N PHE A 77 -8.71 10.80 13.39
CA PHE A 77 -7.79 11.88 13.71
C PHE A 77 -8.26 13.25 13.20
N VAL A 78 -8.60 13.33 11.91
CA VAL A 78 -8.96 14.57 11.20
C VAL A 78 -10.48 14.81 11.22
N GLY A 79 -11.27 13.76 11.36
CA GLY A 79 -12.72 13.79 11.13
C GLY A 79 -13.08 13.48 9.67
N VAL A 80 -14.35 13.66 9.34
CA VAL A 80 -14.85 13.59 7.96
C VAL A 80 -14.90 15.01 7.42
N PRO A 81 -14.03 15.41 6.48
CA PRO A 81 -13.91 16.80 6.03
C PRO A 81 -14.94 17.21 4.96
N PHE A 82 -16.00 16.42 4.78
CA PHE A 82 -17.06 16.61 3.77
C PHE A 82 -18.43 16.55 4.42
#